data_AF-A0AAJ2IX27-F1
#
_entry.id   AF-A0AAJ2IX27-F1
#
_cell.length_a   1.000
_cell.length_b   1.000
_cell.length_c   1.000
_cell.angle_alpha   90.00
_cell.angle_beta   90.00
_cell.angle_gamma   90.00
#
_symmetry.space_group_name_H-M   'P 1'
#
loop_
_entity.id
_entity.type
_entity.pdbx_description
1 polymer ?
#
loop_
_entity_poly.entity_id
_entity_poly.type
_entity_poly.pdbx_seq_one_letter_code
_entity_poly.pdbx_strand_id
1 'polypeptide(L)'
;MTKFELPEKPKKTNTSEDFNNLRKAVDELDKFDYAWKTHANKADRRINAANKYIEELERENQRLIAENVAVKTLVDNAKPQQALPVVPECVVEYIERCKRSDCGLIWAIRPDRDANDNSEKVYDWLFPNGVKLPNGMYPNPYEPDNLVRPDKENQIKFVRAWLDGYTVEKPQLFYLKNKIGLEDVGIDLIGYLNLFLTNGGYLTNNINRAKKFTKQEIDSMETGSYELVPVEDGE
;
A
#
# COMPACT_ATOMS: atom_id res chain seq x y z
N MET A 1 18.48 -80.97 5.10
CA MET A 1 17.31 -81.44 4.32
C MET A 1 16.39 -82.20 5.27
N THR A 2 15.37 -81.53 5.81
CA THR A 2 14.38 -82.18 6.69
C THR A 2 13.26 -82.67 5.77
N LYS A 3 13.13 -83.99 5.62
CA LYS A 3 12.07 -84.64 4.83
C LYS A 3 10.71 -84.23 5.41
N PHE A 4 9.90 -83.55 4.62
CA PHE A 4 8.49 -83.31 4.96
C PHE A 4 7.73 -84.60 4.66
N GLU A 5 7.44 -85.38 5.69
CA GLU A 5 6.58 -86.56 5.56
C GLU A 5 5.13 -86.09 5.50
N LEU A 6 4.42 -86.43 4.41
CA LEU A 6 2.98 -86.19 4.31
C LEU A 6 2.28 -86.98 5.42
N PRO A 7 1.30 -86.38 6.12
CA PRO A 7 0.50 -87.13 7.10
C PRO A 7 -0.18 -88.31 6.43
N GLU A 8 -0.17 -89.47 7.09
CA GLU A 8 -0.84 -90.68 6.60
C GLU A 8 -2.29 -90.38 6.25
N LYS A 9 -2.74 -90.88 5.08
CA LYS A 9 -4.14 -90.72 4.65
C LYS A 9 -5.05 -91.32 5.73
N PRO A 10 -6.08 -90.58 6.20
CA PRO A 10 -6.97 -91.08 7.23
C PRO A 10 -7.64 -92.38 6.76
N LYS A 11 -7.62 -93.41 7.64
CA LYS A 11 -8.28 -94.69 7.40
C LYS A 11 -9.78 -94.43 7.18
N LYS A 12 -10.32 -94.85 6.03
CA LYS A 12 -11.74 -94.69 5.69
C LYS A 12 -12.60 -95.59 6.59
N THR A 13 -13.04 -95.06 7.71
CA THR A 13 -14.21 -95.58 8.44
C THR A 13 -15.36 -94.65 8.12
N ASN A 14 -16.26 -95.04 7.21
CA ASN A 14 -17.48 -94.26 6.97
C ASN A 14 -18.39 -94.43 8.19
N THR A 15 -18.22 -93.57 9.20
CA THR A 15 -19.10 -93.53 10.38
C THR A 15 -20.13 -92.41 10.23
N SER A 16 -21.31 -92.55 10.84
CA SER A 16 -22.35 -91.52 10.82
C SER A 16 -21.88 -90.17 11.40
N GLU A 17 -20.85 -90.19 12.25
CA GLU A 17 -20.31 -89.01 12.91
C GLU A 17 -19.47 -88.16 11.95
N ASP A 18 -18.71 -88.80 11.06
CA ASP A 18 -17.94 -88.11 10.02
C ASP A 18 -18.85 -87.36 9.03
N PHE A 19 -19.98 -87.96 8.64
CA PHE A 19 -20.97 -87.30 7.79
C PHE A 19 -21.63 -86.11 8.49
N ASN A 20 -21.90 -86.20 9.80
CA ASN A 20 -22.44 -85.08 10.58
C ASN A 20 -21.43 -83.93 10.72
N ASN A 21 -20.15 -84.24 10.91
CA ASN A 21 -19.08 -83.25 10.98
C ASN A 21 -18.87 -82.54 9.64
N LEU A 22 -18.90 -83.28 8.52
CA LEU A 22 -18.85 -82.68 7.18
C LEU A 22 -20.05 -81.76 6.92
N ARG A 23 -21.26 -82.18 7.32
CA ARG A 23 -22.46 -81.35 7.17
C ARG A 23 -22.37 -80.03 7.95
N LYS A 24 -21.90 -80.08 9.19
CA LYS A 24 -21.63 -78.86 9.98
C LYS A 24 -20.59 -77.97 9.31
N ALA A 25 -19.53 -78.53 8.75
CA ALA A 25 -18.50 -77.75 8.07
C ALA A 25 -19.03 -77.04 6.81
N VAL A 26 -19.92 -77.70 6.05
CA VAL A 26 -20.62 -77.09 4.91
C VAL A 26 -21.57 -75.98 5.36
N ASP A 27 -22.36 -76.20 6.42
CA ASP A 27 -23.25 -75.17 6.97
C ASP A 27 -22.47 -73.92 7.46
N GLU A 28 -21.29 -74.11 8.06
CA GLU A 28 -20.41 -72.99 8.44
C GLU A 28 -19.84 -72.26 7.22
N LEU A 29 -19.41 -72.99 6.18
CA LEU A 29 -18.94 -72.38 4.92
C LEU A 29 -20.02 -71.51 4.27
N ASP A 30 -21.27 -71.96 4.26
CA ASP A 30 -22.40 -71.18 3.72
C ASP A 30 -22.64 -69.90 4.52
N LYS A 31 -22.52 -69.95 5.86
CA LYS A 31 -22.58 -68.75 6.71
C LYS A 31 -21.44 -67.78 6.42
N PHE A 32 -20.21 -68.29 6.23
CA PHE A 32 -19.05 -67.47 5.87
C PHE A 32 -19.24 -66.80 4.51
N ASP A 33 -19.71 -67.52 3.49
CA ASP A 33 -19.98 -66.96 2.15
C ASP A 33 -21.05 -65.86 2.21
N TYR A 34 -22.14 -66.07 2.97
CA TYR A 34 -23.16 -65.06 3.17
C TYR A 34 -22.63 -63.81 3.87
N ALA A 35 -21.85 -63.98 4.94
CA ALA A 35 -21.22 -62.88 5.66
C ALA A 35 -20.25 -62.11 4.76
N TRP A 36 -19.40 -62.81 4.00
CA TRP A 36 -18.46 -62.22 3.06
C TRP A 36 -19.17 -61.38 2.00
N LYS A 37 -20.20 -61.93 1.35
CA LYS A 37 -21.02 -61.20 0.37
C LYS A 37 -21.65 -59.94 0.96
N THR A 38 -22.14 -60.02 2.20
CA THR A 38 -22.71 -58.86 2.89
C THR A 38 -21.66 -57.79 3.16
N HIS A 39 -20.46 -58.18 3.60
CA HIS A 39 -19.35 -57.27 3.84
C HIS A 39 -18.84 -56.63 2.53
N ALA A 40 -18.70 -57.41 1.46
CA ALA A 40 -18.31 -56.92 0.14
C ALA A 40 -19.31 -55.87 -0.38
N ASN A 41 -20.61 -56.19 -0.36
CA ASN A 41 -21.66 -55.26 -0.76
C ASN A 41 -21.64 -53.96 0.08
N LYS A 42 -21.33 -54.05 1.37
CA LYS A 42 -21.21 -52.87 2.24
C LYS A 42 -19.96 -52.04 1.91
N ALA A 43 -18.86 -52.68 1.56
CA ALA A 43 -17.64 -52.01 1.11
C ALA A 43 -17.89 -51.28 -0.22
N ASP A 44 -18.53 -51.94 -1.19
CA ASP A 44 -18.85 -51.35 -2.49
C ASP A 44 -19.74 -50.11 -2.36
N ARG A 45 -20.76 -50.15 -1.49
CA ARG A 45 -21.60 -48.98 -1.20
C ARG A 45 -20.79 -47.82 -0.62
N ARG A 46 -19.84 -48.10 0.27
CA ARG A 46 -18.96 -47.07 0.86
C ARG A 46 -18.02 -46.49 -0.18
N ILE A 47 -17.45 -47.33 -1.04
CA ILE A 47 -16.58 -46.90 -2.14
C ILE A 47 -17.38 -46.01 -3.11
N ASN A 48 -18.57 -46.43 -3.51
CA ASN A 48 -19.42 -45.65 -4.41
C ASN A 48 -19.83 -44.30 -3.79
N ALA A 49 -20.14 -44.27 -2.49
CA ALA A 49 -20.42 -43.02 -1.79
C ALA A 49 -19.19 -42.10 -1.72
N ALA A 50 -18.01 -42.66 -1.46
CA ALA A 50 -16.75 -41.90 -1.43
C ALA A 50 -16.39 -41.35 -2.81
N ASN A 51 -16.55 -42.15 -3.88
CA ASN A 51 -16.29 -41.70 -5.25
C ASN A 51 -17.22 -40.55 -5.65
N LYS A 52 -18.50 -40.63 -5.29
CA LYS A 52 -19.44 -39.52 -5.52
C LYS A 52 -19.00 -38.23 -4.82
N TYR A 53 -18.51 -38.34 -3.58
CA TYR A 53 -17.98 -37.20 -2.83
C TYR A 53 -16.70 -36.64 -3.47
N ILE A 54 -15.82 -37.50 -3.99
CA ILE A 54 -14.62 -37.07 -4.73
C ILE A 54 -15.02 -36.29 -5.98
N GLU A 55 -15.98 -36.78 -6.77
CA GLU A 55 -16.48 -36.09 -7.96
C GLU A 55 -17.10 -34.71 -7.64
N GLU A 56 -17.77 -34.59 -6.48
CA GLU A 56 -18.28 -33.30 -5.98
C GLU A 56 -17.14 -32.33 -5.63
N LEU A 57 -16.12 -32.81 -4.91
CA LEU A 57 -14.94 -32.00 -4.58
C LEU A 57 -14.14 -31.58 -5.81
N GLU A 58 -14.01 -32.46 -6.81
CA GLU A 58 -13.34 -32.14 -8.07
C GLU A 58 -14.07 -31.03 -8.82
N ARG A 59 -15.41 -31.08 -8.88
CA ARG A 59 -16.23 -30.01 -9.48
C ARG A 59 -16.08 -28.69 -8.75
N GLU A 60 -16.10 -28.69 -7.42
CA GLU A 60 -15.91 -27.46 -6.64
C GLU A 60 -14.50 -26.88 -6.80
N ASN A 61 -13.48 -27.74 -6.83
CA ASN A 61 -12.10 -27.30 -7.11
C ASN A 61 -11.97 -26.67 -8.51
N GLN A 62 -12.58 -27.25 -9.55
CA GLN A 62 -12.59 -26.66 -10.89
C GLN A 62 -13.30 -25.30 -10.91
N ARG A 63 -14.41 -25.16 -10.16
CA ARG A 63 -15.12 -23.89 -9.99
C ARG A 63 -14.24 -22.83 -9.32
N LEU A 64 -13.58 -23.18 -8.21
CA LEU A 64 -12.67 -22.28 -7.50
C LEU A 64 -11.47 -21.87 -8.35
N ILE A 65 -10.94 -22.77 -9.18
CA ILE A 65 -9.88 -22.44 -10.14
C ILE A 65 -10.39 -21.41 -11.14
N ALA A 66 -11.58 -21.61 -11.71
CA ALA A 66 -12.18 -20.65 -12.65
C ALA A 66 -12.43 -19.28 -12.01
N GLU A 67 -12.93 -19.25 -10.77
CA GLU A 67 -13.13 -18.02 -10.00
C GLU A 67 -11.80 -17.31 -9.70
N ASN A 68 -10.78 -18.05 -9.27
CA ASN A 68 -9.45 -17.50 -9.05
C ASN A 68 -8.84 -16.92 -10.33
N VAL A 69 -9.03 -17.58 -11.48
CA VAL A 69 -8.61 -17.03 -12.77
C VAL A 69 -9.36 -15.74 -13.09
N ALA A 70 -10.68 -15.69 -12.87
CA ALA A 70 -11.46 -14.47 -13.07
C ALA A 70 -10.97 -13.33 -12.16
N VAL A 71 -10.80 -13.59 -10.86
CA VAL A 71 -10.26 -12.60 -9.90
C VAL A 71 -8.87 -12.14 -10.33
N LYS A 72 -7.99 -13.05 -10.74
CA LYS A 72 -6.67 -12.70 -11.24
C LYS A 72 -6.74 -11.79 -12.46
N THR A 73 -7.62 -12.07 -13.43
CA THR A 73 -7.79 -11.18 -14.59
C THR A 73 -8.33 -9.80 -14.20
N LEU A 74 -9.22 -9.72 -13.21
CA LEU A 74 -9.70 -8.43 -12.69
C LEU A 74 -8.57 -7.66 -11.99
N VAL A 75 -7.73 -8.34 -11.22
CA VAL A 75 -6.58 -7.75 -10.55
C VAL A 75 -5.53 -7.28 -11.56
N ASP A 76 -5.23 -8.09 -12.58
CA ASP A 76 -4.27 -7.72 -13.64
C ASP A 76 -4.79 -6.54 -14.48
N ASN A 77 -6.11 -6.43 -14.66
CA ASN A 77 -6.76 -5.29 -15.33
C ASN A 77 -6.92 -4.06 -14.43
N ALA A 78 -6.94 -4.24 -13.11
CA ALA A 78 -6.96 -3.15 -12.16
C ALA A 78 -5.56 -2.52 -12.12
N LYS A 79 -5.41 -1.34 -12.73
CA LYS A 79 -4.15 -0.57 -12.62
C LYS A 79 -3.77 -0.44 -11.14
N PRO A 80 -2.50 -0.68 -10.76
CA PRO A 80 -2.05 -0.40 -9.41
C PRO A 80 -2.40 1.06 -9.10
N GLN A 81 -3.10 1.27 -7.98
CA GLN A 81 -3.49 2.60 -7.53
C GLN A 81 -2.19 3.38 -7.27
N GLN A 82 -1.77 4.17 -8.25
CA GLN A 82 -0.54 4.93 -8.16
C GLN A 82 -0.66 5.86 -6.96
N ALA A 83 0.38 5.93 -6.13
CA ALA A 83 0.41 6.82 -4.98
C ALA A 83 0.01 8.24 -5.41
N LEU A 84 -0.85 8.87 -4.61
CA LEU A 84 -1.32 10.22 -4.87
C LEU A 84 -0.12 11.18 -4.95
N PRO A 85 -0.14 12.16 -5.87
CA PRO A 85 0.89 13.16 -5.95
C PRO A 85 0.92 14.02 -4.67
N VAL A 86 2.12 14.21 -4.14
CA VAL A 86 2.39 15.21 -3.09
C VAL A 86 2.54 16.56 -3.78
N VAL A 87 1.73 17.55 -3.39
CA VAL A 87 1.75 18.91 -3.95
C VAL A 87 1.77 19.97 -2.84
N PRO A 88 2.39 21.14 -3.06
CA PRO A 88 2.40 22.23 -2.09
C PRO A 88 1.00 22.76 -1.76
N GLU A 89 0.86 23.36 -0.57
CA GLU A 89 -0.41 23.95 -0.10
C GLU A 89 -0.97 25.01 -1.05
N CYS A 90 -0.13 25.87 -1.64
CA CYS A 90 -0.57 26.88 -2.61
C CYS A 90 -1.26 26.26 -3.84
N VAL A 91 -0.76 25.11 -4.30
CA VAL A 91 -1.33 24.36 -5.44
C VAL A 91 -2.69 23.79 -5.07
N VAL A 92 -2.84 23.30 -3.84
CA VAL A 92 -4.11 22.75 -3.34
C VAL A 92 -5.17 23.83 -3.22
N GLU A 93 -4.85 24.95 -2.58
CA GLU A 93 -5.76 26.09 -2.48
C GLU A 93 -6.21 26.58 -3.86
N TYR A 94 -5.28 26.59 -4.82
CA TYR A 94 -5.57 26.99 -6.18
C TYR A 94 -6.50 26.00 -6.91
N ILE A 95 -6.24 24.69 -6.83
CA ILE A 95 -7.10 23.65 -7.42
C ILE A 95 -8.53 23.76 -6.89
N GLU A 96 -8.69 23.89 -5.57
CA GLU A 96 -10.01 24.00 -4.94
C GLU A 96 -10.74 25.29 -5.36
N ARG A 97 -10.02 26.41 -5.46
CA ARG A 97 -10.57 27.66 -6.00
C ARG A 97 -11.02 27.50 -7.46
N CYS A 98 -10.23 26.86 -8.29
CA CYS A 98 -10.57 26.61 -9.70
C CYS A 98 -11.82 25.73 -9.81
N LYS A 99 -11.92 24.65 -9.04
CA LYS A 99 -13.10 23.78 -9.01
C LYS A 99 -14.37 24.50 -8.57
N ARG A 100 -14.27 25.47 -7.64
CA ARG A 100 -15.41 26.32 -7.23
C ARG A 100 -15.84 27.34 -8.29
N SER A 101 -14.92 27.74 -9.17
CA SER A 101 -15.12 28.82 -10.12
C SER A 101 -15.48 28.33 -11.53
N ASP A 102 -15.90 27.06 -11.67
CA ASP A 102 -16.15 26.38 -12.96
C ASP A 102 -14.97 26.45 -13.94
N CYS A 103 -13.74 26.51 -13.40
CA CYS A 103 -12.52 26.54 -14.19
C CYS A 103 -12.13 25.12 -14.59
N GLY A 104 -12.14 24.81 -15.89
CA GLY A 104 -11.69 23.52 -16.41
C GLY A 104 -10.16 23.32 -16.30
N LEU A 105 -9.70 22.06 -16.29
CA LEU A 105 -8.28 21.69 -16.16
C LEU A 105 -7.36 22.44 -17.13
N ILE A 106 -7.80 22.63 -18.38
CA ILE A 106 -7.01 23.32 -19.41
C ILE A 106 -6.72 24.78 -19.06
N TRP A 107 -7.59 25.43 -18.29
CA TRP A 107 -7.41 26.78 -17.79
C TRP A 107 -6.66 26.78 -16.46
N ALA A 108 -6.96 25.82 -15.58
CA ALA A 108 -6.31 25.70 -14.28
C ALA A 108 -4.79 25.50 -14.40
N ILE A 109 -4.31 24.70 -15.35
CA ILE A 109 -2.87 24.45 -15.55
C ILE A 109 -2.10 25.65 -16.17
N ARG A 110 -2.82 26.74 -16.46
CA ARG A 110 -2.29 27.96 -17.06
C ARG A 110 -2.65 29.17 -16.18
N PRO A 111 -2.22 29.21 -14.92
CA PRO A 111 -2.53 30.32 -14.04
C PRO A 111 -2.04 31.63 -14.64
N ASP A 112 -2.86 32.66 -14.56
CA ASP A 112 -2.37 34.03 -14.71
C ASP A 112 -1.57 34.37 -13.45
N ARG A 113 -0.25 34.52 -13.60
CA ARG A 113 0.69 34.80 -12.50
C ARG A 113 0.26 36.02 -11.71
N ASP A 114 -0.23 37.06 -12.40
CA ASP A 114 -0.48 38.38 -11.83
C ASP A 114 -1.91 38.53 -11.28
N ALA A 115 -2.73 37.47 -11.35
CA ALA A 115 -4.11 37.53 -10.87
C ALA A 115 -4.23 37.67 -9.34
N ASN A 116 -3.27 37.15 -8.57
CA ASN A 116 -3.16 37.26 -7.10
C ASN A 116 -1.95 36.47 -6.59
N ASP A 117 -1.57 36.72 -5.34
CA ASP A 117 -0.44 36.10 -4.63
C ASP A 117 -0.41 34.56 -4.68
N ASN A 118 -1.58 33.88 -4.69
CA ASN A 118 -1.61 32.42 -4.80
C ASN A 118 -1.28 31.96 -6.24
N SER A 119 -1.70 32.73 -7.24
CA SER A 119 -1.48 32.41 -8.65
C SER A 119 0.00 32.60 -9.03
N GLU A 120 0.68 33.56 -8.41
CA GLU A 120 2.14 33.73 -8.54
C GLU A 120 2.89 32.48 -8.05
N LYS A 121 2.59 31.99 -6.84
CA LYS A 121 3.25 30.81 -6.27
C LYS A 121 3.02 29.55 -7.10
N VAL A 122 1.79 29.36 -7.60
CA VAL A 122 1.46 28.21 -8.44
C VAL A 122 2.12 28.32 -9.82
N TYR A 123 2.21 29.53 -10.38
CA TYR A 123 2.94 29.77 -11.62
C TYR A 123 4.42 29.45 -11.44
N ASP A 124 5.06 29.99 -10.41
CA ASP A 124 6.49 29.75 -10.14
C ASP A 124 6.77 28.25 -9.89
N TRP A 125 5.83 27.54 -9.26
CA TRP A 125 5.93 26.08 -9.09
C TRP A 125 5.78 25.31 -10.42
N LEU A 126 4.86 25.70 -11.30
CA LEU A 126 4.70 25.08 -12.63
C LEU A 126 5.83 25.45 -13.61
N PHE A 127 6.45 26.61 -13.41
CA PHE A 127 7.44 27.22 -14.30
C PHE A 127 8.68 27.72 -13.52
N PRO A 128 9.43 26.84 -12.83
CA PRO A 128 10.51 27.25 -11.91
C PRO A 128 11.68 27.98 -12.60
N ASN A 129 11.82 27.83 -13.92
CA ASN A 129 12.83 28.51 -14.73
C ASN A 129 12.27 29.74 -15.47
N GLY A 130 11.22 30.37 -14.92
CA GLY A 130 10.62 31.59 -15.45
C GLY A 130 11.62 32.75 -15.52
N VAL A 131 12.07 33.13 -16.72
CA VAL A 131 12.91 34.32 -16.92
C VAL A 131 12.02 35.53 -17.24
N LYS A 132 12.17 36.60 -16.47
CA LYS A 132 11.51 37.89 -16.71
C LYS A 132 12.12 38.55 -17.95
N LEU A 133 11.29 39.02 -18.87
CA LEU A 133 11.78 39.79 -20.00
C LEU A 133 12.31 41.16 -19.52
N PRO A 134 13.19 41.82 -20.30
CA PRO A 134 13.73 43.14 -19.94
C PRO A 134 12.67 44.24 -19.70
N ASN A 135 11.48 44.08 -20.27
CA ASN A 135 10.34 44.98 -20.07
C ASN A 135 9.57 44.72 -18.76
N GLY A 136 10.05 43.77 -17.94
CA GLY A 136 9.45 43.40 -16.68
C GLY A 136 8.22 42.49 -16.78
N MET A 137 7.84 42.05 -17.98
CA MET A 137 6.76 41.09 -18.19
C MET A 137 7.31 39.66 -18.21
N TYR A 138 6.51 38.70 -17.76
CA TYR A 138 6.84 37.29 -17.99
C TYR A 138 6.39 36.89 -19.40
N PRO A 139 7.24 36.17 -20.15
CA PRO A 139 6.86 35.68 -21.47
C PRO A 139 5.70 34.69 -21.32
N ASN A 140 4.69 34.77 -22.18
CA ASN A 140 3.59 33.81 -22.19
C ASN A 140 4.16 32.40 -22.45
N PRO A 141 4.08 31.45 -21.51
CA PRO A 141 4.79 30.17 -21.62
C PRO A 141 4.35 29.30 -22.81
N TYR A 142 3.36 29.73 -23.58
CA TYR A 142 2.84 29.06 -24.77
C TYR A 142 3.23 29.70 -26.12
N GLU A 143 4.00 30.79 -26.14
CA GLU A 143 4.55 31.29 -27.40
C GLU A 143 5.78 30.46 -27.84
N PRO A 144 5.98 30.27 -29.16
CA PRO A 144 6.98 29.33 -29.69
C PRO A 144 8.42 29.61 -29.26
N ASP A 145 8.73 30.88 -28.99
CA ASP A 145 10.10 31.37 -28.75
C ASP A 145 10.43 31.57 -27.25
N ASN A 146 9.52 31.19 -26.35
CA ASN A 146 9.67 31.50 -24.93
C ASN A 146 10.56 30.51 -24.19
N LEU A 147 11.60 31.07 -23.54
CA LEU A 147 12.64 30.36 -22.78
C LEU A 147 12.11 29.67 -21.49
N VAL A 148 10.86 29.94 -21.13
CA VAL A 148 10.22 29.43 -19.92
C VAL A 148 9.55 28.11 -20.23
N ARG A 149 10.29 27.03 -20.05
CA ARG A 149 9.74 25.67 -20.19
C ARG A 149 9.06 25.27 -18.89
N PRO A 150 7.82 24.76 -18.96
CA PRO A 150 7.19 24.18 -17.79
C PRO A 150 8.00 23.02 -17.24
N ASP A 151 7.98 22.88 -15.92
CA ASP A 151 8.49 21.67 -15.30
C ASP A 151 7.50 20.52 -15.57
N LYS A 152 7.96 19.54 -16.35
CA LYS A 152 7.13 18.42 -16.79
C LYS A 152 6.62 17.61 -15.59
N GLU A 153 7.41 17.49 -14.54
CA GLU A 153 7.05 16.71 -13.36
C GLU A 153 5.94 17.41 -12.55
N ASN A 154 6.07 18.71 -12.32
CA ASN A 154 5.07 19.52 -11.62
C ASN A 154 3.77 19.62 -12.41
N GLN A 155 3.81 19.72 -13.75
CA GLN A 155 2.60 19.63 -14.58
C GLN A 155 1.92 18.26 -14.43
N ILE A 156 2.67 17.17 -14.46
CA ILE A 156 2.09 15.82 -14.25
C ILE A 156 1.49 15.72 -12.85
N LYS A 157 2.19 16.20 -11.81
CA LYS A 157 1.68 16.22 -10.43
C LYS A 157 0.40 17.04 -10.33
N PHE A 158 0.32 18.21 -10.98
CA PHE A 158 -0.88 19.04 -11.02
C PHE A 158 -2.07 18.31 -11.65
N VAL A 159 -1.88 17.73 -12.83
CA VAL A 159 -2.94 16.99 -13.54
C VAL A 159 -3.41 15.80 -12.72
N ARG A 160 -2.49 15.05 -12.11
CA ARG A 160 -2.83 13.94 -11.23
C ARG A 160 -3.55 14.41 -9.96
N ALA A 161 -3.11 15.53 -9.36
CA ALA A 161 -3.77 16.13 -8.21
C ALA A 161 -5.21 16.52 -8.54
N TRP A 162 -5.43 17.05 -9.74
CA TRP A 162 -6.74 17.41 -10.24
C TRP A 162 -7.68 16.22 -10.43
N LEU A 163 -7.18 15.14 -11.07
CA LEU A 163 -7.97 13.97 -11.50
C LEU A 163 -8.09 12.89 -10.42
N ASP A 164 -6.97 12.51 -9.83
CA ASP A 164 -6.84 11.36 -8.93
C ASP A 164 -6.94 11.77 -7.44
N GLY A 165 -6.83 13.07 -7.16
CA GLY A 165 -6.66 13.61 -5.80
C GLY A 165 -5.20 13.80 -5.41
N TYR A 166 -4.93 14.30 -4.21
CA TYR A 166 -3.59 14.74 -3.79
C TYR A 166 -3.31 14.50 -2.30
N THR A 167 -2.03 14.54 -1.96
CA THR A 167 -1.54 14.74 -0.59
C THR A 167 -0.85 16.11 -0.49
N VAL A 168 -1.02 16.79 0.64
CA VAL A 168 -0.41 18.11 0.87
C VAL A 168 1.03 17.90 1.33
N GLU A 169 1.99 18.57 0.68
CA GLU A 169 3.36 18.67 1.16
C GLU A 169 3.36 19.43 2.48
N LYS A 170 3.79 18.78 3.56
CA LYS A 170 4.05 19.46 4.83
C LYS A 170 5.51 19.90 4.81
N PRO A 171 5.81 21.19 4.60
CA PRO A 171 7.19 21.64 4.59
C PRO A 171 7.81 21.40 5.97
N GLN A 172 9.04 20.88 6.00
CA GLN A 172 9.82 20.79 7.23
C GLN A 172 10.01 22.19 7.80
N LEU A 173 9.53 22.40 9.03
CA LEU A 173 9.66 23.66 9.74
C LEU A 173 10.91 23.68 10.61
N PHE A 174 11.44 24.88 10.84
CA PHE A 174 12.59 25.13 11.71
C PHE A 174 12.32 26.30 12.65
N TYR A 175 12.85 26.22 13.86
CA TYR A 175 13.05 27.37 14.74
C TYR A 175 14.41 28.00 14.45
N LEU A 176 14.48 29.33 14.50
CA LEU A 176 15.74 30.09 14.38
C LEU A 176 16.27 30.43 15.77
N LYS A 177 17.33 29.72 16.19
CA LYS A 177 17.98 29.91 17.49
C LYS A 177 19.18 30.84 17.36
N ASN A 178 19.31 31.81 18.25
CA ASN A 178 20.45 32.72 18.25
C ASN A 178 21.75 31.98 18.66
N LYS A 179 22.86 32.29 17.99
CA LYS A 179 24.20 31.69 18.19
C LYS A 179 25.01 32.25 19.37
N ILE A 180 24.46 33.11 20.23
CA ILE A 180 25.17 33.64 21.40
C ILE A 180 25.79 32.51 22.24
N GLY A 181 27.11 32.57 22.46
CA GLY A 181 27.85 31.60 23.27
C GLY A 181 27.75 31.92 24.76
N LEU A 182 27.91 30.89 25.60
CA LEU A 182 27.98 31.03 27.05
C LEU A 182 29.09 32.00 27.52
N GLU A 183 30.17 32.08 26.75
CA GLU A 183 31.32 32.97 27.04
C GLU A 183 30.98 34.45 26.83
N ASP A 184 29.99 34.75 25.97
CA ASP A 184 29.57 36.10 25.62
C ASP A 184 28.53 36.66 26.60
N VAL A 185 27.92 35.80 27.42
CA VAL A 185 26.89 36.16 28.39
C VAL A 185 27.41 35.92 29.80
N GLY A 186 27.48 36.98 30.61
CA GLY A 186 27.86 36.87 32.02
C GLY A 186 26.95 35.90 32.78
N ILE A 187 27.45 35.36 33.90
CA ILE A 187 26.78 34.33 34.73
C ILE A 187 25.34 34.72 35.12
N ASP A 188 25.08 36.02 35.32
CA ASP A 188 23.76 36.55 35.67
C ASP A 188 22.72 36.48 34.52
N LEU A 189 23.16 36.15 33.30
CA LEU A 189 22.35 36.14 32.08
C LEU A 189 22.20 34.75 31.46
N ILE A 190 22.57 33.67 32.17
CA ILE A 190 22.43 32.28 31.70
C ILE A 190 20.98 31.95 31.25
N GLY A 191 19.97 32.61 31.83
CA GLY A 191 18.56 32.46 31.43
C GLY A 191 18.21 32.99 30.02
N TYR A 192 19.15 33.67 29.37
CA TYR A 192 19.07 34.14 27.97
C TYR A 192 19.78 33.20 26.99
N LEU A 193 20.16 31.99 27.43
CA LEU A 193 20.61 30.92 26.54
C LEU A 193 19.38 30.24 25.89
N ASN A 194 19.47 29.85 24.62
CA ASN A 194 18.36 29.29 23.83
C ASN A 194 17.26 30.30 23.47
N LEU A 195 17.67 31.44 22.93
CA LEU A 195 16.76 32.43 22.39
C LEU A 195 16.37 32.11 20.95
N PHE A 196 15.06 32.08 20.68
CA PHE A 196 14.46 31.83 19.38
C PHE A 196 13.79 33.07 18.80
N LEU A 197 13.80 33.21 17.47
CA LEU A 197 13.17 34.33 16.79
C LEU A 197 11.64 34.21 16.79
N THR A 198 10.95 35.31 17.13
CA THR A 198 9.49 35.41 17.11
C THR A 198 8.98 36.11 15.85
N ASN A 199 7.66 36.07 15.61
CA ASN A 199 7.03 36.78 14.48
C ASN A 199 7.18 38.31 14.58
N GLY A 200 7.39 38.85 15.78
CA GLY A 200 7.59 40.29 16.01
C GLY A 200 9.04 40.76 15.83
N GLY A 201 9.97 39.89 15.40
CA GLY A 201 11.38 40.24 15.20
C GLY A 201 12.23 40.27 16.47
N TYR A 202 11.66 39.98 17.64
CA TYR A 202 12.39 39.87 18.91
C TYR A 202 12.69 38.42 19.27
N LEU A 203 13.64 38.24 20.19
CA LEU A 203 14.06 36.93 20.70
C LEU A 203 13.25 36.49 21.93
N THR A 204 12.94 35.19 22.04
CA THR A 204 12.25 34.60 23.20
C THR A 204 12.91 33.30 23.63
N ASN A 205 12.94 33.02 24.93
CA ASN A 205 13.38 31.72 25.46
C ASN A 205 12.23 30.69 25.50
N ASN A 206 10.99 31.09 25.20
CA ASN A 206 9.83 30.21 25.15
C ASN A 206 9.63 29.69 23.73
N ILE A 207 10.01 28.43 23.48
CA ILE A 207 9.91 27.80 22.15
C ILE A 207 8.48 27.79 21.59
N ASN A 208 7.46 27.74 22.45
CA ASN A 208 6.04 27.76 22.01
C ASN A 208 5.60 29.13 21.49
N ARG A 209 6.38 30.19 21.78
CA ARG A 209 6.17 31.54 21.23
C ARG A 209 7.08 31.85 20.05
N ALA A 210 8.00 30.94 19.72
CA ALA A 210 8.89 31.10 18.58
C ALA A 210 8.14 30.95 17.27
N LYS A 211 8.57 31.68 16.25
CA LYS A 211 8.04 31.50 14.89
C LYS A 211 8.68 30.26 14.27
N LYS A 212 7.86 29.47 13.58
CA LYS A 212 8.29 28.37 12.73
C LYS A 212 8.54 28.93 11.32
N PHE A 213 9.67 28.57 10.74
CA PHE A 213 10.10 29.04 9.41
C PHE A 213 10.26 27.86 8.47
N THR A 214 9.87 28.05 7.22
CA THR A 214 10.20 27.13 6.12
C THR A 214 11.63 27.38 5.62
N LYS A 215 12.19 26.39 4.90
CA LYS A 215 13.54 26.54 4.34
C LYS A 215 13.64 27.72 3.36
N GLN A 216 12.60 27.96 2.56
CA GLN A 216 12.54 29.06 1.59
C GLN A 216 12.52 30.44 2.27
N GLU A 217 11.79 30.60 3.38
CA GLU A 217 11.80 31.84 4.16
C GLU A 217 13.19 32.11 4.74
N ILE A 218 13.87 31.08 5.25
CA ILE A 218 15.23 31.17 5.79
C ILE A 218 16.23 31.56 4.70
N ASP A 219 16.17 30.93 3.53
CA ASP A 219 17.11 31.21 2.43
C ASP A 219 16.93 32.63 1.86
N SER A 220 15.76 33.24 2.06
CA SER A 220 15.47 34.63 1.70
C SER A 220 15.88 35.65 2.78
N MET A 221 16.34 35.18 3.94
CA MET A 221 16.80 35.99 5.06
C MET A 221 18.33 35.97 5.14
N GLU A 222 18.97 37.05 5.59
CA GLU A 222 20.40 37.03 5.95
C GLU A 222 20.60 36.29 7.29
N THR A 223 20.42 34.97 7.31
CA THR A 223 20.36 34.16 8.55
C THR A 223 21.72 33.73 9.10
N GLY A 224 22.83 34.34 8.68
CA GLY A 224 24.18 33.96 9.11
C GLY A 224 24.35 33.89 10.65
N SER A 225 23.55 34.67 11.37
CA SER A 225 23.54 34.79 12.83
C SER A 225 22.70 33.75 13.59
N TYR A 226 22.01 32.83 12.90
CA TYR A 226 21.10 31.87 13.54
C TYR A 226 21.47 30.39 13.26
N GLU A 227 21.23 29.55 14.26
CA GLU A 227 21.27 28.09 14.20
C GLU A 227 19.86 27.56 13.88
N LEU A 228 19.75 26.58 12.98
CA LEU A 228 18.48 25.99 12.56
C LEU A 228 18.16 24.78 13.45
N VAL A 229 17.01 24.81 14.13
CA VAL A 229 16.51 23.70 14.94
C VAL A 229 15.28 23.11 14.26
N PRO A 230 15.29 21.86 13.77
CA PRO A 230 14.11 21.26 13.14
C PRO A 230 12.96 21.13 14.13
N VAL A 231 11.74 21.42 13.67
CA VAL A 231 10.52 21.12 14.42
C VAL A 231 10.19 19.66 14.19
N GLU A 232 10.20 18.85 15.26
CA GLU A 232 9.73 17.46 15.17
C GLU A 232 8.21 17.44 15.04
N ASP A 233 7.69 16.64 14.11
CA ASP A 233 6.25 16.45 13.89
C ASP A 233 5.67 15.65 15.08
N GLY A 234 5.39 16.35 16.18
CA GLY A 234 4.90 15.76 17.41
C GLY A 234 4.24 16.78 18.31
N GLU A 235 3.07 17.28 17.90
CA GLU A 235 1.93 17.68 18.74
C GLU A 235 0.66 17.89 17.89
#